data_AF-A0A0C9RZR8-F1
#
_entry.id   AF-A0A0C9RZR8-F1
#
_cell.length_a   1.000
_cell.length_b   1.000
_cell.length_c   1.000
_cell.angle_alpha   90.00
_cell.angle_beta   90.00
_cell.angle_gamma   90.00
#
_symmetry.space_group_name_H-M   'P 1'
#
loop_
_entity.id
_entity.type
_entity.pdbx_description
1 polymer ?
#
loop_
_entity_poly.entity_id
_entity_poly.type
_entity_poly.pdbx_seq_one_letter_code
_entity_poly.pdbx_strand_id
1 'polypeptide(L)'
;MASSTADAGTANARRKALFAAVCSICVESGFSSAERAAVESLVEMLQSCLFEIARSSRAFCELSGRTEILSGDVCVALIEMGINVESLWSFAKRPNRITLPTPGLQTRSPTPKILQAGDKKPLPPHIPEHMVPFPDPHAYIRTPTHKQPVTEYEAIREKLASQKRDVERALTRFVAKTGPTQSLFADQSAPFPLIACKPIP
;
A
#
# COMPACT_ATOMS: atom_id res chain seq x y z
N MET A 1 5.88 -4.32 -1.23
CA MET A 1 6.27 -3.94 -2.61
C MET A 1 5.75 -2.57 -3.08
N ALA A 2 5.10 -1.75 -2.23
CA ALA A 2 4.59 -0.43 -2.64
C ALA A 2 5.54 0.76 -2.36
N SER A 3 6.73 0.50 -1.80
CA SER A 3 7.70 1.54 -1.40
C SER A 3 8.58 2.04 -2.56
N SER A 4 8.73 1.27 -3.64
CA SER A 4 9.70 1.58 -4.71
C SER A 4 9.16 2.54 -5.77
N THR A 5 7.84 2.64 -5.95
CA THR A 5 7.23 3.47 -7.00
C THR A 5 7.09 4.94 -6.60
N ALA A 6 6.89 5.22 -5.31
CA ALA A 6 6.87 6.58 -4.78
C ALA A 6 8.25 7.26 -4.84
N ASP A 7 9.32 6.49 -4.59
CA ASP A 7 10.71 6.97 -4.68
C ASP A 7 11.13 7.29 -6.12
N ALA A 8 10.63 6.53 -7.11
CA ALA A 8 10.89 6.82 -8.52
C ALA A 8 10.26 8.16 -8.99
N GLY A 9 9.07 8.50 -8.46
CA GLY A 9 8.39 9.76 -8.77
C GLY A 9 9.08 11.00 -8.18
N THR A 10 9.60 10.89 -6.95
CA THR A 10 10.30 11.98 -6.26
C THR A 10 11.75 12.16 -6.75
N ALA A 11 12.45 11.06 -7.06
CA ALA A 11 13.76 11.10 -7.70
C ALA A 11 13.71 11.84 -9.05
N ASN A 12 12.64 11.61 -9.83
CA ASN A 12 12.41 12.31 -11.09
C ASN A 12 12.21 13.83 -10.93
N ALA A 13 11.61 14.29 -9.82
CA ALA A 13 11.42 15.73 -9.60
C ALA A 13 12.73 16.46 -9.30
N ARG A 14 13.59 15.88 -8.45
CA ARG A 14 14.91 16.45 -8.11
C ARG A 14 15.82 16.48 -9.33
N ARG A 15 15.82 15.40 -10.12
CA ARG A 15 16.55 15.34 -11.39
C ARG A 15 16.10 16.43 -12.37
N LYS A 16 14.78 16.65 -12.50
CA LYS A 16 14.24 17.74 -13.33
C LYS A 16 14.72 19.13 -12.87
N ALA A 17 14.90 19.34 -11.56
CA ALA A 17 15.46 20.59 -11.05
C ALA A 17 16.93 20.77 -11.44
N LEU A 18 17.75 19.71 -11.36
CA LEU A 18 19.13 19.73 -11.84
C LEU A 18 19.19 19.95 -13.36
N PHE A 19 18.33 19.27 -14.12
CA PHE A 19 18.19 19.47 -15.56
C PHE A 19 17.86 20.92 -15.91
N ALA A 20 16.87 21.51 -15.21
CA ALA A 20 16.54 22.92 -15.39
C ALA A 20 17.72 23.84 -15.06
N ALA A 21 18.50 23.55 -14.02
CA ALA A 21 19.70 24.32 -13.66
C ALA A 21 20.77 24.28 -14.75
N VAL A 22 21.07 23.10 -15.30
CA VAL A 22 22.02 22.95 -16.41
C VAL A 22 21.52 23.71 -17.63
N CYS A 23 20.25 23.54 -18.01
CA CYS A 23 19.67 24.29 -19.13
C CYS A 23 19.71 25.80 -18.91
N SER A 24 19.44 26.30 -17.70
CA SER A 24 19.56 27.72 -17.38
C SER A 24 20.98 28.21 -17.61
N ILE A 25 22.01 27.49 -17.14
CA ILE A 25 23.40 27.86 -17.36
C ILE A 25 23.74 27.85 -18.87
N CYS A 26 23.25 26.87 -19.64
CA CYS A 26 23.45 26.83 -21.09
C CYS A 26 22.83 28.07 -21.78
N VAL A 27 21.60 28.45 -21.41
CA VAL A 27 20.94 29.64 -21.97
C VAL A 27 21.67 30.91 -21.57
N GLU A 28 22.10 31.04 -20.32
CA GLU A 28 22.92 32.16 -19.84
C GLU A 28 24.24 32.29 -20.61
N SER A 29 24.81 31.15 -21.03
CA SER A 29 26.03 31.07 -21.83
C SER A 29 25.80 31.38 -23.32
N GLY A 30 24.54 31.61 -23.74
CA GLY A 30 24.17 31.98 -25.11
C GLY A 30 23.82 30.82 -26.04
N PHE A 31 23.68 29.59 -25.52
CA PHE A 31 23.25 28.45 -26.34
C PHE A 31 21.74 28.50 -26.61
N SER A 32 21.35 28.41 -27.89
CA SER A 32 19.94 28.36 -28.32
C SER A 32 19.39 26.93 -28.40
N SER A 33 20.25 25.95 -28.65
CA SER A 33 19.93 24.52 -28.71
C SER A 33 21.08 23.68 -28.15
N ALA A 34 20.75 22.50 -27.65
CA ALA A 34 21.72 21.54 -27.14
C ALA A 34 21.23 20.11 -27.39
N GLU A 35 22.17 19.18 -27.57
CA GLU A 35 21.84 17.76 -27.67
C GLU A 35 21.40 17.22 -26.32
N ARG A 36 20.26 16.51 -26.29
CA ARG A 36 19.69 16.00 -25.04
C ARG A 36 20.62 15.06 -24.28
N ALA A 37 21.33 14.17 -24.98
CA ALA A 37 22.26 13.22 -24.36
C ALA A 37 23.44 13.94 -23.67
N ALA A 38 23.93 15.02 -24.28
CA ALA A 38 24.97 15.86 -23.69
C ALA A 38 24.47 16.57 -22.42
N VAL A 39 23.26 17.14 -22.45
CA VAL A 39 22.68 17.79 -21.26
C VAL A 39 22.45 16.78 -20.13
N GLU A 40 21.93 15.59 -20.42
CA GLU A 40 21.77 14.54 -19.41
C GLU A 40 23.12 14.11 -18.80
N SER A 41 24.18 14.03 -19.62
CA SER A 41 25.54 13.75 -19.12
C SER A 41 26.07 14.86 -18.22
N LEU A 42 25.85 16.13 -18.57
CA LEU A 42 26.20 17.27 -17.72
C LEU A 42 25.42 17.26 -16.40
N VAL A 43 24.16 16.81 -16.39
CA VAL A 43 23.36 16.64 -15.17
C VAL A 43 23.98 15.59 -14.26
N GLU A 44 24.43 14.45 -14.79
CA GLU A 44 25.13 13.42 -14.01
C GLU A 44 26.46 13.94 -13.43
N MET A 45 27.23 14.68 -14.24
CA MET A 45 28.48 15.29 -13.80
C MET A 45 28.24 16.33 -12.69
N LEU A 46 27.20 17.17 -12.83
CA LEU A 46 26.81 18.14 -11.81
C LEU A 46 26.41 17.45 -10.50
N GLN A 47 25.60 16.39 -10.58
CA GLN A 47 25.21 15.61 -9.40
C GLN A 47 26.42 14.98 -8.73
N SER A 48 27.34 14.42 -9.51
CA SER A 48 28.56 13.79 -9.01
C SER A 48 29.47 14.81 -8.32
N CYS A 49 29.64 15.99 -8.91
CA CYS A 49 30.40 17.11 -8.34
C CYS A 49 29.81 17.57 -7.00
N LEU A 50 28.48 17.77 -6.91
CA LEU A 50 27.82 18.14 -5.65
C LEU A 50 28.02 17.08 -4.56
N PHE A 51 27.97 15.80 -4.93
CA PHE A 51 28.19 14.71 -3.99
C PHE A 51 29.65 14.65 -3.52
N GLU A 52 30.60 14.88 -4.41
CA GLU A 52 32.03 14.88 -4.10
C GLU A 52 32.39 16.06 -3.17
N ILE A 53 31.88 17.26 -3.44
CA ILE A 53 32.03 18.43 -2.54
C ILE A 53 31.49 18.10 -1.15
N ALA A 54 30.28 17.52 -1.06
CA ALA A 54 29.66 17.16 0.21
C ALA A 54 30.46 16.08 0.96
N ARG A 55 30.96 15.07 0.24
CA ARG A 55 31.80 14.00 0.79
C ARG A 55 33.11 14.55 1.34
N SER A 56 33.80 15.39 0.59
CA SER A 56 35.07 16.02 1.01
C SER A 56 34.84 16.96 2.20
N SER A 57 33.79 17.78 2.17
CA SER A 57 33.41 18.65 3.29
C SER A 57 33.15 17.86 4.58
N ARG A 58 32.49 16.71 4.47
CA ARG A 58 32.26 15.80 5.60
C ARG A 58 33.58 15.23 6.13
N ALA A 59 34.49 14.81 5.25
CA ALA A 59 35.79 14.30 5.69
C ALA A 59 36.60 15.35 6.47
N PHE A 60 36.61 16.62 6.02
CA PHE A 60 37.26 17.71 6.76
C PHE A 60 36.59 18.03 8.10
N CYS A 61 35.25 17.95 8.17
CA CYS A 61 34.51 18.07 9.41
C CYS A 61 34.88 16.95 10.41
N GLU A 62 34.93 15.70 9.94
CA GLU A 62 35.27 14.52 10.74
C GLU A 62 36.73 14.56 11.24
N LEU A 63 37.67 15.09 10.43
CA LEU A 63 39.05 15.33 10.85
C LEU A 63 39.15 16.30 12.03
N SER A 64 38.20 17.21 12.17
CA SER A 64 38.10 18.15 13.30
C SER A 64 37.39 17.55 14.52
N GLY A 65 36.96 16.28 14.46
CA GLY A 65 36.15 15.63 15.50
C GLY A 65 34.72 16.15 15.61
N ARG A 66 34.25 16.94 14.63
CA ARG A 66 32.90 17.50 14.58
C ARG A 66 31.98 16.61 13.76
N THR A 67 30.68 16.72 14.02
CA THR A 67 29.61 16.10 13.22
C THR A 67 28.86 17.11 12.35
N GLU A 68 28.92 18.39 12.71
CA GLU A 68 28.28 19.48 11.97
C GLU A 68 29.27 20.18 11.03
N ILE A 69 28.94 20.14 9.73
CA ILE A 69 29.73 20.75 8.67
C ILE A 69 29.58 22.28 8.74
N LEU A 70 30.70 23.01 8.78
CA LEU A 70 30.75 24.46 8.74
C LEU A 70 31.12 24.95 7.34
N SER A 71 30.89 26.24 7.08
CA SER A 71 31.27 26.88 5.81
C SER A 71 32.77 26.78 5.50
N GLY A 72 33.63 26.74 6.54
CA GLY A 72 35.07 26.53 6.39
C GLY A 72 35.42 25.17 5.80
N ASP A 73 34.72 24.10 6.21
CA ASP A 73 34.94 22.74 5.69
C ASP A 73 34.62 22.67 4.19
N VAL A 74 33.53 23.35 3.78
CA VAL A 74 33.15 23.47 2.37
C VAL A 74 34.15 24.30 1.57
N CYS A 75 34.66 25.38 2.15
CA CYS A 75 35.67 26.23 1.50
C CYS A 75 36.96 25.44 1.22
N VAL A 76 37.46 24.70 2.22
CA VAL A 76 38.63 23.82 2.07
C VAL A 76 38.36 22.72 1.04
N ALA A 77 37.17 22.11 1.06
CA ALA A 77 36.80 21.11 0.05
C ALA A 77 36.80 21.66 -1.38
N LEU A 78 36.30 22.88 -1.60
CA LEU A 78 36.32 23.52 -2.91
C LEU A 78 37.75 23.82 -3.37
N ILE A 79 38.61 24.32 -2.46
CA ILE A 79 40.02 24.61 -2.75
C ILE A 79 40.78 23.32 -3.11
N GLU A 80 40.58 22.24 -2.35
CA GLU A 80 41.19 20.93 -2.61
C GLU A 80 40.78 20.36 -3.97
N MET A 81 39.52 20.56 -4.37
CA MET A 81 39.01 20.19 -5.70
C MET A 81 39.48 21.12 -6.82
N GLY A 82 40.29 22.16 -6.53
CA GLY A 82 40.81 23.10 -7.51
C GLY A 82 39.81 24.18 -7.96
N ILE A 83 38.72 24.40 -7.22
CA ILE A 83 37.70 25.41 -7.54
C ILE A 83 38.09 26.74 -6.91
N ASN A 84 38.24 27.77 -7.74
CA ASN A 84 38.58 29.12 -7.28
C ASN A 84 37.40 29.79 -6.55
N VAL A 85 37.44 29.77 -5.21
CA VAL A 85 36.44 30.37 -4.32
C VAL A 85 36.34 31.89 -4.44
N GLU A 86 37.40 32.60 -4.81
CA GLU A 86 37.37 34.07 -4.96
C GLU A 86 36.51 34.50 -6.14
N SER A 87 36.51 33.70 -7.21
CA SER A 87 35.74 33.95 -8.43
C SER A 87 34.22 33.80 -8.22
N LEU A 88 33.80 33.13 -7.14
CA LEU A 88 32.40 32.84 -6.85
C LEU A 88 31.56 34.12 -6.66
N TRP A 89 32.16 35.15 -6.07
CA TRP A 89 31.46 36.42 -5.85
C TRP A 89 31.15 37.15 -7.15
N SER A 90 32.11 37.18 -8.08
CA SER A 90 31.93 37.72 -9.42
C SER A 90 30.88 36.93 -10.20
N PHE A 91 30.89 35.61 -10.06
CA PHE A 91 29.88 34.73 -10.65
C PHE A 91 28.48 34.98 -10.07
N ALA A 92 28.36 35.23 -8.76
CA ALA A 92 27.08 35.50 -8.11
C ALA A 92 26.41 36.81 -8.59
N LYS A 93 27.22 37.82 -8.95
CA LYS A 93 26.74 39.16 -9.37
C LYS A 93 26.53 39.34 -10.87
N ARG A 94 26.65 38.28 -11.66
CA ARG A 94 26.52 38.33 -13.12
C ARG A 94 25.14 38.87 -13.57
N PRO A 95 25.08 39.66 -14.66
CA PRO A 95 23.86 40.38 -15.07
C PRO A 95 22.76 39.45 -15.64
N ASN A 96 23.14 38.38 -16.34
CA ASN A 96 22.19 37.50 -17.02
C ASN A 96 21.70 36.34 -16.14
N ARG A 97 21.64 36.51 -14.81
CA ARG A 97 21.31 35.40 -13.89
C ARG A 97 19.84 34.98 -14.03
N ILE A 98 19.63 33.75 -14.51
CA ILE A 98 18.34 33.07 -14.49
C ILE A 98 18.13 32.46 -13.11
N THR A 99 17.07 32.87 -12.42
CA THR A 99 16.72 32.33 -11.10
C THR A 99 15.67 31.23 -11.26
N LEU A 100 16.01 30.02 -10.81
CA LEU A 100 15.06 28.91 -10.77
C LEU A 100 14.01 29.12 -9.68
N PRO A 101 12.75 28.76 -9.90
CA PRO A 101 11.74 28.81 -8.86
C PRO A 101 12.07 27.82 -7.74
N THR A 102 11.83 28.24 -6.49
CA THR A 102 11.98 27.37 -5.33
C THR A 102 11.10 26.13 -5.49
N PRO A 103 11.64 24.90 -5.39
CA PRO A 103 10.83 23.69 -5.48
C PRO A 103 9.72 23.69 -4.43
N GLY A 104 8.48 23.46 -4.85
CA GLY A 104 7.34 23.37 -3.93
C GLY A 104 7.50 22.20 -2.97
N LEU A 105 7.15 22.40 -1.69
CA LEU A 105 7.04 21.30 -0.75
C LEU A 105 5.91 20.36 -1.20
N GLN A 106 6.22 19.08 -1.32
CA GLN A 106 5.20 18.07 -1.57
C GLN A 106 4.20 18.07 -0.41
N THR A 107 2.93 18.37 -0.71
CA THR A 107 1.86 18.27 0.28
C THR A 107 1.73 16.80 0.67
N ARG A 108 2.00 16.48 1.94
CA ARG A 108 1.74 15.13 2.46
C ARG A 108 0.23 14.95 2.41
N SER A 109 -0.25 13.97 1.65
CA SER A 109 -1.67 13.61 1.71
C SER A 109 -1.99 13.24 3.15
N PRO A 110 -3.01 13.86 3.76
CA PRO A 110 -3.41 13.47 5.09
C PRO A 110 -3.77 11.99 5.07
N THR A 111 -3.15 11.21 5.95
CA THR A 111 -3.50 9.79 6.10
C THR A 111 -5.00 9.69 6.34
N PRO A 112 -5.75 8.91 5.54
CA PRO A 112 -7.19 8.83 5.71
C PRO A 112 -7.48 8.38 7.14
N LYS A 113 -8.33 9.14 7.84
CA LYS A 113 -8.82 8.73 9.15
C LYS A 113 -9.60 7.45 8.95
N ILE A 114 -9.05 6.33 9.40
CA ILE A 114 -9.81 5.10 9.57
C ILE A 114 -10.99 5.40 10.50
N LEU A 115 -12.14 4.78 10.23
CA LEU A 115 -13.28 4.82 11.14
C LEU A 115 -12.80 4.43 12.53
N GLN A 116 -12.88 5.36 13.48
CA GLN A 116 -12.60 5.07 14.89
C GLN A 116 -13.84 4.37 15.45
N ALA A 117 -13.69 3.12 15.86
CA ALA A 117 -14.74 2.33 16.47
C ALA A 117 -14.45 2.16 17.97
N GLY A 118 -15.13 2.98 18.78
CA GLY A 118 -15.00 2.98 20.23
C GLY A 118 -13.83 3.81 20.76
N ASP A 119 -13.70 3.84 22.08
CA ASP A 119 -12.65 4.61 22.75
C ASP A 119 -11.33 3.84 22.77
N LYS A 120 -10.27 4.48 22.28
CA LYS A 120 -8.91 3.93 22.35
C LYS A 120 -8.48 3.81 23.80
N LYS A 121 -8.10 2.59 24.22
CA LYS A 121 -7.55 2.37 25.56
C LYS A 121 -6.21 3.10 25.70
N PRO A 122 -6.01 3.92 26.74
CA PRO A 122 -4.70 4.52 27.00
C PRO A 122 -3.68 3.42 27.30
N LEU A 123 -2.40 3.72 27.05
CA LEU A 123 -1.32 2.80 27.41
C LEU A 123 -1.30 2.63 28.94
N PRO A 124 -1.21 1.39 29.45
CA PRO A 124 -0.97 1.11 30.85
C PRO A 124 0.29 1.82 31.37
N PRO A 125 0.37 2.11 32.68
CA PRO A 125 1.48 2.89 33.27
C PRO A 125 2.85 2.21 33.18
N HIS A 126 2.91 0.90 32.89
CA HIS A 126 4.16 0.17 32.69
C HIS A 126 4.69 0.24 31.25
N ILE A 127 3.96 0.85 30.32
CA ILE A 127 4.38 1.02 28.93
C ILE A 127 4.75 2.50 28.73
N PRO A 128 5.97 2.81 28.27
CA PRO A 128 6.38 4.19 28.02
C PRO A 128 5.50 4.90 26.98
N GLU A 129 5.23 6.18 27.21
CA GLU A 129 4.37 7.02 26.36
C GLU A 129 4.91 7.22 24.93
N HIS A 130 6.22 7.04 24.72
CA HIS A 130 6.83 7.12 23.38
C HIS A 130 6.53 5.90 22.48
N MET A 131 5.88 4.86 23.01
CA MET A 131 5.49 3.69 22.24
C MET A 131 4.23 3.94 21.42
N VAL A 132 4.07 3.15 20.35
CA VAL A 132 2.90 3.23 19.47
C VAL A 132 1.63 2.89 20.27
N PRO A 133 0.54 3.66 20.13
CA PRO A 133 -0.72 3.38 20.82
C PRO A 133 -1.34 2.06 20.36
N PHE A 134 -2.16 1.46 21.23
CA PHE A 134 -2.89 0.24 20.88
C PHE A 134 -3.79 0.46 19.66
N PRO A 135 -3.92 -0.57 18.79
CA PRO A 135 -4.98 -0.65 17.79
C PRO A 135 -6.38 -0.33 18.31
N ASP A 136 -7.26 0.06 17.40
CA ASP A 136 -8.67 0.34 17.68
C ASP A 136 -9.37 -0.87 18.36
N PRO A 137 -10.30 -0.70 19.31
CA PRO A 137 -10.97 -1.81 19.98
C PRO A 137 -11.54 -2.86 19.03
N HIS A 138 -12.08 -2.43 17.87
CA HIS A 138 -12.61 -3.35 16.85
C HIS A 138 -11.54 -4.23 16.19
N ALA A 139 -10.25 -3.88 16.26
CA ALA A 139 -9.16 -4.76 15.84
C ALA A 139 -9.03 -6.00 16.75
N TYR A 140 -9.52 -5.92 18.00
CA TYR A 140 -9.50 -7.02 18.96
C TYR A 140 -10.83 -7.78 19.04
N ILE A 141 -11.92 -7.25 18.49
CA ILE A 141 -13.22 -7.91 18.49
C ILE A 141 -13.16 -9.08 17.50
N ARG A 142 -13.09 -10.30 18.03
CA ARG A 142 -13.38 -11.51 17.27
C ARG A 142 -14.89 -11.69 17.25
N THR A 143 -15.55 -11.26 16.19
CA THR A 143 -16.98 -11.53 15.99
C THR A 143 -17.14 -13.00 15.58
N PRO A 144 -17.62 -13.92 16.44
CA PRO A 144 -17.80 -15.30 16.06
C PRO A 144 -18.90 -15.35 15.01
N THR A 145 -18.56 -15.77 13.79
CA THR A 145 -19.54 -15.91 12.70
C THR A 145 -20.39 -17.18 12.81
N HIS A 146 -20.18 -17.97 13.86
CA HIS A 146 -20.90 -19.23 14.06
C HIS A 146 -22.36 -18.94 14.44
N LYS A 147 -23.29 -19.21 13.51
CA LYS A 147 -24.72 -19.21 13.83
C LYS A 147 -24.95 -20.24 14.94
N GLN A 148 -25.46 -19.78 16.08
CA GLN A 148 -25.76 -20.68 17.19
C GLN A 148 -26.77 -21.74 16.68
N PRO A 149 -26.50 -23.04 16.85
CA PRO A 149 -27.45 -24.07 16.46
C PRO A 149 -28.74 -23.87 17.25
N VAL A 150 -29.88 -24.11 16.63
CA VAL A 150 -31.17 -24.03 17.33
C VAL A 150 -31.17 -25.09 18.43
N THR A 151 -31.17 -24.66 19.69
CA THR A 151 -31.14 -25.53 20.88
C THR A 151 -32.54 -25.84 21.42
N GLU A 152 -33.58 -25.22 20.88
CA GLU A 152 -34.96 -25.41 21.30
C GLU A 152 -35.45 -26.83 20.97
N TYR A 153 -35.87 -27.56 22.01
CA TYR A 153 -36.26 -28.97 21.90
C TYR A 153 -37.42 -29.20 20.92
N GLU A 154 -38.43 -28.33 20.96
CA GLU A 154 -39.60 -28.40 20.10
C GLU A 154 -39.23 -28.26 18.62
N ALA A 155 -38.42 -27.25 18.29
CA ALA A 155 -37.93 -27.02 16.93
C ALA A 155 -37.07 -28.18 16.40
N ILE A 156 -36.22 -28.78 17.25
CA ILE A 156 -35.42 -29.95 16.89
C ILE A 156 -36.33 -31.15 16.61
N ARG A 157 -37.31 -31.42 17.48
CA ARG A 157 -38.25 -32.54 17.29
C ARG A 157 -39.12 -32.35 16.06
N GLU A 158 -39.63 -31.14 15.82
CA GLU A 158 -40.44 -30.83 14.65
C GLU A 158 -39.64 -31.03 13.35
N LYS A 159 -38.37 -30.60 13.33
CA LYS A 159 -37.48 -30.79 12.19
C LYS A 159 -37.20 -32.27 11.93
N LEU A 160 -36.90 -33.05 12.96
CA LEU A 160 -36.67 -34.49 12.84
C LEU A 160 -37.94 -35.24 12.38
N ALA A 161 -39.10 -34.87 12.91
CA ALA A 161 -40.37 -35.47 12.51
C ALA A 161 -40.74 -35.14 11.06
N SER A 162 -40.47 -33.90 10.61
CA SER A 162 -40.64 -33.49 9.22
C SER A 162 -39.67 -34.25 8.30
N GLN A 163 -38.38 -34.32 8.66
CA GLN A 163 -37.39 -35.08 7.91
C GLN A 163 -37.76 -36.57 7.80
N LYS A 164 -38.22 -37.19 8.87
CA LYS A 164 -38.68 -38.59 8.86
C LYS A 164 -39.84 -38.79 7.89
N ARG A 165 -40.87 -37.94 7.96
CA ARG A 165 -42.03 -37.98 7.05
C ARG A 165 -41.62 -37.80 5.59
N ASP A 166 -40.69 -36.89 5.32
CA ASP A 166 -40.21 -36.60 3.97
C ASP A 166 -39.41 -37.78 3.40
N VAL A 167 -38.54 -38.40 4.21
CA VAL A 167 -37.78 -39.59 3.83
C VAL A 167 -38.71 -40.78 3.55
N GLU A 168 -39.69 -41.03 4.42
CA GLU A 168 -40.67 -42.10 4.22
C GLU A 168 -41.48 -41.91 2.94
N ARG A 169 -41.95 -40.68 2.68
CA ARG A 169 -42.68 -40.35 1.44
C ARG A 169 -41.80 -40.48 0.21
N ALA A 170 -40.56 -40.00 0.27
CA ALA A 170 -39.61 -40.09 -0.83
C ALA A 170 -39.30 -41.55 -1.18
N LEU A 171 -39.03 -42.39 -0.17
CA LEU A 171 -38.79 -43.82 -0.36
C LEU A 171 -40.02 -44.53 -0.92
N THR A 172 -41.21 -44.26 -0.37
CA THR A 172 -42.47 -44.84 -0.85
C THR A 172 -42.69 -44.51 -2.32
N ARG A 173 -42.51 -43.24 -2.71
CA ARG A 173 -42.61 -42.80 -4.11
C ARG A 173 -41.55 -43.46 -5.00
N PHE A 174 -40.32 -43.62 -4.51
CA PHE A 174 -39.25 -44.27 -5.26
C PHE A 174 -39.58 -45.74 -5.54
N VAL A 175 -39.97 -46.51 -4.52
CA VAL A 175 -40.31 -47.93 -4.67
C VAL A 175 -41.56 -48.09 -5.54
N ALA A 176 -42.57 -47.23 -5.36
CA ALA A 176 -43.75 -47.24 -6.21
C ALA A 176 -43.41 -46.90 -7.68
N LYS A 177 -42.46 -46.01 -7.96
CA LYS A 177 -42.07 -45.69 -9.34
C LYS A 177 -41.21 -46.77 -10.00
N THR A 178 -40.45 -47.53 -9.22
CA THR A 178 -39.45 -48.49 -9.74
C THR A 178 -39.92 -49.94 -9.71
N GLY A 179 -40.89 -50.28 -8.86
CA GLY A 179 -41.44 -51.62 -8.72
C GLY A 179 -42.84 -51.78 -9.33
N PRO A 180 -43.39 -53.00 -9.31
CA PRO A 180 -44.78 -53.23 -9.70
C PRO A 180 -45.73 -52.52 -8.73
N THR A 181 -46.72 -51.81 -9.26
CA THR A 181 -47.72 -51.08 -8.46
C THR A 181 -49.14 -51.55 -8.73
N GLN A 182 -49.98 -51.46 -7.70
CA GLN A 182 -51.42 -51.62 -7.81
C GLN A 182 -52.08 -50.28 -7.47
N SER A 183 -53.05 -49.87 -8.29
CA SER A 183 -53.85 -48.67 -8.04
C SER A 183 -55.12 -49.04 -7.29
N LEU A 184 -55.55 -48.17 -6.38
CA LEU A 184 -56.86 -48.30 -5.72
C LEU A 184 -58.03 -47.88 -6.62
N PHE A 185 -57.74 -47.06 -7.64
CA PHE A 185 -58.75 -46.52 -8.55
C PHE A 185 -58.50 -47.00 -9.97
N ALA A 186 -59.59 -47.25 -10.71
CA ALA A 186 -59.55 -47.77 -12.08
C ALA A 186 -59.03 -46.75 -13.11
N ASP A 187 -58.99 -45.46 -12.76
CA ASP A 187 -58.53 -44.39 -13.64
C ASP A 187 -57.00 -44.22 -13.55
N GLN A 188 -56.33 -44.15 -14.71
CA GLN A 188 -54.87 -44.31 -14.84
C GLN A 188 -54.04 -43.09 -14.40
N SER A 189 -54.68 -42.05 -13.87
CA SER A 189 -53.99 -40.96 -13.16
C SER A 189 -53.95 -41.32 -11.68
N ALA A 190 -52.89 -42.01 -11.25
CA ALA A 190 -52.80 -42.58 -9.90
C ALA A 190 -52.10 -41.62 -8.91
N PRO A 191 -52.82 -40.80 -8.12
CA PRO A 191 -52.22 -39.99 -7.06
C PRO A 191 -51.64 -40.83 -5.91
N PHE A 192 -52.03 -42.11 -5.81
CA PHE A 192 -51.63 -43.03 -4.73
C PHE A 192 -51.20 -44.41 -5.28
N PRO A 193 -50.00 -44.52 -5.89
CA PRO A 193 -49.49 -45.79 -6.37
C PRO A 193 -49.06 -46.66 -5.18
N LEU A 194 -49.74 -47.79 -4.94
CA LEU A 194 -49.38 -48.73 -3.88
C LEU A 194 -48.41 -49.78 -4.42
N ILE A 195 -47.44 -50.16 -3.59
CA ILE A 195 -46.47 -51.21 -3.93
C ILE A 195 -47.20 -52.55 -4.00
N ALA A 196 -47.09 -53.26 -5.11
CA ALA A 196 -47.76 -54.54 -5.30
C ALA A 196 -47.19 -55.62 -4.38
N CYS A 197 -48.06 -56.48 -3.85
CA CYS A 197 -47.66 -57.63 -3.04
C CYS A 197 -46.77 -58.57 -3.88
N LYS A 198 -45.60 -58.90 -3.35
CA LYS A 198 -44.79 -60.01 -3.88
C LYS A 198 -45.27 -61.29 -3.19
N PRO A 199 -45.86 -62.26 -3.89
CA PRO A 199 -46.17 -63.54 -3.29
C PRO A 199 -44.84 -64.18 -2.88
N ILE A 200 -44.71 -64.50 -1.59
CA ILE A 200 -43.61 -65.31 -1.09
C ILE A 200 -43.95 -66.76 -1.49
N PRO A 201 -43.02 -67.52 -2.07
CA PRO A 201 -43.24 -68.93 -2.41
C PRO A 201 -43.48 -69.78 -1.16
#